data_AF-A0A1F5CV81-F1
#
_entry.id   AF-A0A1F5CV81-F1
#
_cell.length_a   1.000
_cell.length_b   1.000
_cell.length_c   1.000
_cell.angle_alpha   90.00
_cell.angle_beta   90.00
_cell.angle_gamma   90.00
#
_symmetry.space_group_name_H-M   'P 1'
#
loop_
_entity.id
_entity.type
_entity.pdbx_description
1 polymer ?
#
loop_
_entity_poly.entity_id
_entity_poly.type
_entity_poly.pdbx_seq_one_letter_code
_entity_poly.pdbx_strand_id
1 'polypeptide(L)'
;MSYICPKCKKEYSHQEFSGNKFCTDCGSCLTAASSRARQGHWLFQANPSKLRILDWWKDHPDAEAMAWSVRQHQKSIRKGDNVVIWVSGPRGGVYATAEADSNPSRSVKEDPGIRDYYTDRIETLKINPRIWIRYTNRLFTEPIRREECEKDPVLSGLRILRQSQGTNFPITATQWNRIIEIIGSREGKR
;
A
#
# COMPACT_ATOMS: atom_id res chain seq x y z
N MET A 1 -12.63 -20.45 -14.20
CA MET A 1 -11.48 -19.63 -14.66
C MET A 1 -11.84 -19.06 -16.02
N SER A 2 -11.67 -17.76 -16.23
CA SER A 2 -11.81 -17.12 -17.53
C SER A 2 -10.43 -16.74 -18.07
N TYR A 3 -10.36 -16.47 -19.37
CA TYR A 3 -9.17 -16.08 -20.11
C TYR A 3 -9.50 -14.78 -20.85
N ILE A 4 -8.59 -13.82 -20.87
CA ILE A 4 -8.81 -12.54 -21.55
C ILE A 4 -7.73 -12.35 -22.59
N CYS A 5 -8.12 -11.97 -23.81
CA CYS A 5 -7.18 -11.57 -24.82
C CYS A 5 -6.53 -10.22 -24.45
N PRO A 6 -5.20 -10.11 -24.36
CA PRO A 6 -4.54 -8.87 -23.96
C PRO A 6 -4.75 -7.73 -24.95
N LYS A 7 -4.97 -8.05 -26.24
CA LYS A 7 -5.08 -7.11 -27.36
C LYS A 7 -6.51 -6.63 -27.60
N CYS A 8 -7.48 -7.54 -27.72
CA CYS A 8 -8.89 -7.19 -28.02
C CYS A 8 -9.83 -7.22 -26.81
N LYS A 9 -9.34 -7.63 -25.62
CA LYS A 9 -10.12 -7.70 -24.37
C LYS A 9 -11.31 -8.66 -24.37
N LYS A 10 -11.46 -9.48 -25.41
CA LYS A 10 -12.47 -10.56 -25.45
C LYS A 10 -12.19 -11.58 -24.36
N GLU A 11 -13.26 -11.96 -23.65
CA GLU A 11 -13.24 -12.99 -22.62
C GLU A 11 -13.53 -14.37 -23.21
N TYR A 12 -12.93 -15.39 -22.61
CA TYR A 12 -13.03 -16.80 -23.01
C TYR A 12 -13.23 -17.65 -21.76
N SER A 13 -14.09 -18.65 -21.84
CA SER A 13 -14.28 -19.67 -20.82
C SER A 13 -13.09 -20.66 -20.77
N HIS A 14 -13.04 -21.46 -19.72
CA HIS A 14 -12.02 -22.51 -19.59
C HIS A 14 -12.10 -23.58 -20.69
N GLN A 15 -13.31 -23.92 -21.16
CA GLN A 15 -13.50 -24.88 -22.24
C GLN A 15 -12.94 -24.35 -23.56
N GLU A 16 -13.19 -23.07 -23.88
CA GLU A 16 -12.68 -22.42 -25.08
C GLU A 16 -11.15 -22.31 -25.09
N PHE A 17 -10.54 -21.96 -23.95
CA PHE A 17 -9.08 -21.91 -23.81
C PHE A 17 -8.43 -23.29 -23.95
N SER A 18 -9.04 -24.32 -23.38
CA SER A 18 -8.49 -25.69 -23.43
C SER A 18 -8.42 -26.23 -24.86
N GLY A 19 -9.34 -25.81 -25.73
CA GLY A 19 -9.36 -26.15 -27.15
C GLY A 19 -8.45 -25.26 -28.02
N ASN A 20 -8.26 -23.99 -27.66
CA ASN A 20 -7.40 -23.07 -28.42
C ASN A 20 -6.77 -22.01 -27.52
N LYS A 21 -5.44 -22.01 -27.44
CA LYS A 21 -4.67 -21.03 -26.63
C LYS A 21 -4.54 -19.66 -27.28
N PHE A 22 -5.18 -19.41 -28.42
CA PHE A 22 -5.07 -18.17 -29.19
C PHE A 22 -6.42 -17.50 -29.39
N CYS A 23 -6.41 -16.17 -29.36
CA CYS A 23 -7.57 -15.33 -29.64
C CYS A 23 -8.00 -15.49 -31.10
N THR A 24 -9.25 -15.90 -31.30
CA THR A 24 -9.89 -16.05 -32.62
C THR A 24 -9.88 -14.77 -33.45
N ASP A 25 -9.90 -13.61 -32.81
CA ASP A 25 -10.10 -12.34 -33.51
C ASP A 25 -8.78 -11.65 -33.91
N CYS A 26 -7.67 -11.94 -33.21
CA CYS A 26 -6.41 -11.22 -33.42
C CYS A 26 -5.13 -12.07 -33.29
N GLY A 27 -5.27 -13.39 -33.10
CA GLY A 27 -4.15 -14.34 -33.05
C GLY A 27 -3.23 -14.21 -31.83
N SER A 28 -3.51 -13.32 -30.89
CA SER A 28 -2.71 -13.18 -29.67
C SER A 28 -2.93 -14.37 -28.73
N CYS A 29 -1.87 -14.83 -28.05
CA CYS A 29 -2.01 -15.86 -27.02
C CYS A 29 -3.01 -15.40 -25.95
N LEU A 30 -3.99 -16.25 -25.66
CA LEU A 30 -4.89 -16.07 -24.53
C LEU A 30 -4.09 -16.26 -23.26
N THR A 31 -4.12 -15.25 -22.40
CA THR A 31 -3.62 -15.38 -21.05
C THR A 31 -4.77 -15.77 -20.16
N ALA A 32 -4.53 -16.66 -19.19
CA ALA A 32 -5.45 -16.80 -18.07
C ALA A 32 -5.80 -15.40 -17.59
N ALA A 33 -7.09 -15.11 -17.47
CA ALA A 33 -7.52 -13.99 -16.68
C ALA A 33 -7.13 -14.40 -15.27
N SER A 34 -5.88 -14.11 -14.91
CA SER A 34 -5.41 -14.25 -13.57
C SER A 34 -6.30 -13.31 -12.79
N SER A 35 -7.28 -13.86 -12.08
CA SER A 35 -8.06 -13.14 -11.08
C SER A 35 -7.15 -12.56 -10.00
N ARG A 36 -5.87 -12.96 -9.95
CA ARG A 36 -4.80 -12.14 -9.39
C ARG A 36 -4.24 -11.23 -10.48
N ALA A 37 -4.81 -10.04 -10.62
CA ALA A 37 -3.95 -8.89 -10.86
C ALA A 37 -2.78 -9.00 -9.86
N ARG A 38 -1.53 -8.91 -10.32
CA ARG A 38 -0.36 -8.96 -9.42
C ARG A 38 -0.61 -7.95 -8.30
N GLN A 39 -0.80 -8.44 -7.08
CA GLN A 39 -1.04 -7.56 -5.94
C GLN A 39 0.15 -6.63 -5.82
N GLY A 40 -0.09 -5.32 -5.91
CA GLY A 40 0.94 -4.34 -5.64
C GLY A 40 1.33 -4.38 -4.18
N HIS A 41 2.60 -4.12 -3.90
CA HIS A 41 3.08 -3.88 -2.54
C HIS A 41 3.70 -2.49 -2.51
N TRP A 42 3.22 -1.67 -1.59
CA TRP A 42 3.59 -0.27 -1.48
C TRP A 42 3.98 0.08 -0.06
N LEU A 43 4.86 1.06 0.07
CA LEU A 43 5.17 1.71 1.32
C LEU A 43 4.74 3.17 1.22
N PHE A 44 3.89 3.60 2.14
CA PHE A 44 3.41 4.97 2.24
C PHE A 44 4.13 5.66 3.39
N GLN A 45 4.77 6.79 3.09
CA GLN A 45 5.53 7.55 4.06
C GLN A 45 4.64 8.62 4.71
N ALA A 46 4.51 8.54 6.03
CA ALA A 46 4.01 9.59 6.91
C ALA A 46 5.18 10.48 7.35
N ASN A 47 5.00 11.80 7.29
CA ASN A 47 5.99 12.75 7.80
C ASN A 47 5.41 13.51 9.01
N PRO A 48 5.87 13.20 10.24
CA PRO A 48 5.43 13.86 11.47
C PRO A 48 5.57 15.39 11.47
N SER A 49 6.52 15.94 10.69
CA SER A 49 6.68 17.39 10.55
C SER A 49 5.58 18.05 9.72
N LYS A 50 4.75 17.28 9.01
CA LYS A 50 3.63 17.76 8.18
C LYS A 50 2.25 17.37 8.73
N LEU A 51 2.16 16.15 9.24
CA LEU A 51 0.96 15.58 9.83
C LEU A 51 1.39 14.91 11.13
N ARG A 52 0.87 15.37 12.27
CA ARG A 52 1.10 14.81 13.61
C ARG A 52 0.43 13.44 13.76
N ILE A 53 0.79 12.49 12.89
CA ILE A 53 0.16 11.17 12.73
C ILE A 53 0.24 10.32 14.00
N LEU A 54 1.34 10.47 14.75
CA LEU A 54 1.53 9.75 16.01
C LEU A 54 0.60 10.26 17.12
N ASP A 55 0.27 11.56 17.11
CA ASP A 55 -0.73 12.12 18.02
C ASP A 55 -2.13 11.66 17.59
N TRP A 56 -2.40 11.67 16.27
CA TRP A 56 -3.69 11.18 15.74
C TRP A 56 -3.96 9.72 16.13
N TRP A 57 -2.99 8.81 15.98
CA TRP A 57 -3.15 7.41 16.40
C TRP A 57 -3.27 7.25 17.92
N LYS A 58 -2.64 8.13 18.70
CA LYS A 58 -2.81 8.13 20.17
C LYS A 58 -4.25 8.51 20.55
N ASP A 59 -4.81 9.50 19.86
CA ASP A 59 -6.16 10.00 20.13
C ASP A 59 -7.25 9.11 19.49
N HIS A 60 -6.87 8.27 18.51
CA HIS A 60 -7.75 7.32 17.80
C HIS A 60 -7.17 5.90 17.81
N PRO A 61 -7.03 5.27 19.00
CA PRO A 61 -6.41 3.95 19.11
C PRO A 61 -7.18 2.86 18.34
N ASP A 62 -8.51 3.03 18.25
CA ASP A 62 -9.42 2.08 17.60
C ASP A 62 -9.61 2.33 16.10
N ALA A 63 -8.87 3.27 15.50
CA ALA A 63 -8.97 3.52 14.07
C ALA A 63 -8.61 2.27 13.25
N GLU A 64 -9.57 1.77 12.48
CA GLU A 64 -9.40 0.61 11.59
C GLU A 64 -9.01 0.99 10.16
N ALA A 65 -9.28 2.23 9.76
CA ALA A 65 -9.04 2.74 8.42
C ALA A 65 -8.60 4.20 8.46
N MET A 66 -8.00 4.66 7.37
CA MET A 66 -7.60 6.06 7.20
C MET A 66 -7.48 6.42 5.72
N ALA A 67 -7.75 7.69 5.36
CA ALA A 67 -7.56 8.20 4.01
C ALA A 67 -6.13 8.73 3.78
N TRP A 68 -5.39 8.08 2.90
CA TRP A 68 -4.00 8.44 2.57
C TRP A 68 -3.89 9.16 1.23
N SER A 69 -3.06 10.21 1.17
CA SER A 69 -2.78 10.90 -0.09
C SER A 69 -1.88 10.07 -0.99
N VAL A 70 -2.24 9.98 -2.27
CA VAL A 70 -1.46 9.31 -3.31
C VAL A 70 -1.03 10.35 -4.33
N ARG A 71 0.13 10.98 -4.08
CA ARG A 71 0.66 12.03 -4.97
C ARG A 71 1.34 11.44 -6.21
N GLN A 72 1.96 10.28 -6.06
CA GLN A 72 2.69 9.55 -7.10
C GLN A 72 2.08 8.16 -7.30
N HIS A 73 2.37 7.51 -8.43
CA HIS A 73 1.94 6.14 -8.71
C HIS A 73 0.42 5.89 -8.76
N GLN A 74 -0.39 6.95 -8.94
CA GLN A 74 -1.87 6.87 -8.99
C GLN A 74 -2.40 5.88 -10.05
N LYS A 75 -1.68 5.72 -11.17
CA LYS A 75 -2.05 4.79 -12.24
C LYS A 75 -1.74 3.33 -11.92
N SER A 76 -0.87 3.09 -10.93
CA SER A 76 -0.33 1.78 -10.57
C SER A 76 -0.94 1.23 -9.27
N ILE A 77 -1.15 2.09 -8.27
CA ILE A 77 -1.80 1.72 -7.01
C ILE A 77 -3.28 1.41 -7.29
N ARG A 78 -3.77 0.27 -6.81
CA ARG A 78 -5.17 -0.14 -6.96
C ARG A 78 -5.74 -0.70 -5.66
N LYS A 79 -7.07 -0.78 -5.61
CA LYS A 79 -7.78 -1.54 -4.57
C LYS A 79 -7.22 -2.97 -4.46
N GLY A 80 -7.09 -3.45 -3.23
CA GLY A 80 -6.52 -4.72 -2.83
C GLY A 80 -5.01 -4.66 -2.53
N ASP A 81 -4.29 -3.63 -3.01
CA ASP A 81 -2.84 -3.58 -2.85
C ASP A 81 -2.42 -3.59 -1.38
N ASN A 82 -1.32 -4.28 -1.11
CA ASN A 82 -0.71 -4.30 0.22
C ASN A 82 0.03 -2.99 0.47
N VAL A 83 -0.19 -2.41 1.64
CA VAL A 83 0.38 -1.13 2.04
C VAL A 83 1.12 -1.27 3.38
N VAL A 84 2.35 -0.79 3.42
CA VAL A 84 3.15 -0.60 4.62
C VAL A 84 3.11 0.88 4.98
N ILE A 85 2.80 1.23 6.22
CA ILE A 85 2.86 2.61 6.69
C ILE A 85 4.19 2.84 7.41
N TRP A 86 5.00 3.71 6.81
CA TRP A 86 6.29 4.11 7.33
C TRP A 86 6.23 5.51 7.90
N VAL A 87 6.70 5.71 9.13
CA VAL A 87 6.87 7.05 9.71
C VAL A 87 8.31 7.51 9.52
N SER A 88 8.51 8.74 9.07
CA SER A 88 9.83 9.34 8.87
C SER A 88 10.36 10.07 10.12
N GLY A 89 11.57 10.62 10.02
CA GLY A 89 12.20 11.37 11.11
C GLY A 89 12.85 10.48 12.18
N PRO A 90 13.10 11.00 13.40
CA PRO A 90 13.81 10.29 14.46
C PRO A 90 13.10 9.02 14.94
N ARG A 91 11.76 9.01 14.89
CA ARG A 91 10.94 7.83 15.21
C ARG A 91 10.70 6.95 13.97
N GLY A 92 11.73 6.81 13.14
CA GLY A 92 11.62 6.14 11.84
C GLY A 92 11.24 4.67 11.96
N GLY A 93 10.37 4.18 11.08
CA GLY A 93 10.05 2.75 11.04
C GLY A 93 8.70 2.41 10.43
N VAL A 94 8.36 1.12 10.44
CA VAL A 94 7.06 0.58 10.04
C VAL A 94 6.10 0.60 11.23
N TYR A 95 4.99 1.32 11.09
CA TYR A 95 3.98 1.53 12.13
C TYR A 95 2.67 0.80 11.87
N ALA A 96 2.42 0.36 10.65
CA ALA A 96 1.29 -0.49 10.33
C ALA A 96 1.49 -1.22 9.02
N THR A 97 0.74 -2.29 8.83
CA THR A 97 0.39 -2.82 7.51
C THR A 97 -1.09 -2.63 7.26
N ALA A 98 -1.48 -2.55 6.00
CA ALA A 98 -2.83 -2.27 5.57
C ALA A 98 -3.11 -2.84 4.17
N GLU A 99 -4.36 -2.82 3.79
CA GLU A 99 -4.85 -3.10 2.43
C GLU A 99 -5.48 -1.82 1.86
N ALA A 100 -5.21 -1.52 0.59
CA ALA A 100 -5.90 -0.47 -0.13
C ALA A 100 -7.37 -0.86 -0.37
N ASP A 101 -8.32 -0.19 0.28
CA ASP A 101 -9.75 -0.51 0.17
C ASP A 101 -10.47 0.26 -0.96
N SER A 102 -9.80 1.22 -1.60
CA SER A 102 -10.32 1.93 -2.76
C SER A 102 -9.27 2.10 -3.86
N ASN A 103 -9.68 2.58 -5.03
CA ASN A 103 -8.71 3.14 -5.99
C ASN A 103 -8.40 4.60 -5.62
N PRO A 104 -7.24 5.15 -6.04
CA PRO A 104 -6.95 6.58 -5.88
C PRO A 104 -8.02 7.44 -6.57
N SER A 105 -8.61 8.38 -5.83
CA SER A 105 -9.60 9.33 -6.35
C SER A 105 -9.55 10.67 -5.62
N ARG A 106 -9.86 11.76 -6.33
CA ARG A 106 -10.05 13.09 -5.71
C ARG A 106 -11.38 13.22 -4.95
N SER A 107 -12.31 12.28 -5.14
CA SER A 107 -13.57 12.24 -4.39
C SER A 107 -13.42 11.63 -2.99
N VAL A 108 -12.34 10.90 -2.73
CA VAL A 108 -12.05 10.34 -1.41
C VAL A 108 -11.69 11.51 -0.48
N LYS A 109 -12.52 11.70 0.54
CA LYS A 109 -12.37 12.76 1.54
C LYS A 109 -11.31 12.37 2.58
N GLU A 110 -10.82 13.39 3.27
CA GLU A 110 -10.03 13.23 4.49
C GLU A 110 -10.87 12.67 5.63
N ASP A 111 -10.21 12.01 6.58
CA ASP A 111 -10.83 11.61 7.84
C ASP A 111 -11.37 12.83 8.60
N PRO A 112 -12.54 12.73 9.25
CA PRO A 112 -13.06 13.80 10.11
C PRO A 112 -12.02 14.22 11.16
N GLY A 113 -11.85 15.53 11.37
CA GLY A 113 -10.93 16.08 12.37
C GLY A 113 -9.43 15.98 12.04
N ILE A 114 -9.01 15.26 10.98
CA ILE A 114 -7.57 15.11 10.65
C ILE A 114 -6.87 16.45 10.37
N ARG A 115 -7.65 17.48 10.00
CA ARG A 115 -7.15 18.83 9.73
C ARG A 115 -6.45 19.47 10.92
N ASP A 116 -6.86 19.14 12.15
CA ASP A 116 -6.26 19.66 13.38
C ASP A 116 -4.87 19.07 13.66
N TYR A 117 -4.50 18.01 12.94
CA TYR A 117 -3.21 17.33 13.07
C TYR A 117 -2.21 17.77 12.00
N TYR A 118 -2.61 18.53 10.98
CA TYR A 118 -1.64 19.12 10.06
C TYR A 118 -0.88 20.25 10.77
N THR A 119 0.43 20.28 10.58
CA THR A 119 1.29 21.33 11.13
C THR A 119 1.27 22.60 10.27
N ASP A 120 0.93 22.45 8.99
CA ASP A 120 0.81 23.53 8.01
C ASP A 120 -0.61 23.59 7.45
N ARG A 121 -1.27 24.75 7.62
CA ARG A 121 -2.62 25.02 7.09
C ARG A 121 -2.67 24.92 5.57
N ILE A 122 -1.58 25.17 4.84
CA ILE A 122 -1.54 25.05 3.38
C ILE A 122 -1.73 23.60 2.93
N GLU A 123 -1.25 22.61 3.70
CA GLU A 123 -1.46 21.20 3.36
C GLU A 123 -2.96 20.84 3.37
N THR A 124 -3.77 21.47 4.23
CA THR A 124 -5.23 21.25 4.32
C THR A 124 -6.01 21.76 3.10
N LEU A 125 -5.43 22.67 2.31
CA LEU A 125 -6.06 23.24 1.12
C LEU A 125 -5.80 22.40 -0.14
N LYS A 126 -4.87 21.45 -0.11
CA LYS A 126 -4.46 20.69 -1.30
C LYS A 126 -5.43 19.56 -1.60
N ILE A 127 -6.09 19.63 -2.75
CA ILE A 127 -6.91 18.54 -3.29
C ILE A 127 -6.01 17.51 -3.97
N ASN A 128 -5.50 16.56 -3.19
CA ASN A 128 -4.75 15.42 -3.69
C ASN A 128 -5.68 14.20 -3.88
N PRO A 129 -5.44 13.36 -4.90
CA PRO A 129 -6.03 12.03 -4.95
C PRO A 129 -5.70 11.27 -3.66
N ARG A 130 -6.72 10.62 -3.10
CA ARG A 130 -6.62 9.84 -1.87
C ARG A 130 -7.13 8.43 -2.09
N ILE A 131 -6.75 7.56 -1.17
CA ILE A 131 -7.17 6.18 -1.10
C ILE A 131 -7.56 5.86 0.33
N TRP A 132 -8.62 5.09 0.52
CA TRP A 132 -8.87 4.47 1.81
C TRP A 132 -7.95 3.27 1.97
N ILE A 133 -7.26 3.21 3.10
CA ILE A 133 -6.61 1.97 3.52
C ILE A 133 -7.34 1.44 4.75
N ARG A 134 -7.39 0.12 4.87
CA ARG A 134 -7.84 -0.59 6.07
C ARG A 134 -6.64 -1.26 6.71
N TYR A 135 -6.35 -0.94 7.97
CA TYR A 135 -5.24 -1.53 8.71
C TYR A 135 -5.45 -3.04 8.85
N THR A 136 -4.38 -3.79 8.64
CA THR A 136 -4.33 -5.25 8.88
C THR A 136 -3.53 -5.56 10.12
N ASN A 137 -2.45 -4.81 10.40
CA ASN A 137 -1.70 -4.87 11.66
C ASN A 137 -1.38 -3.45 12.12
N ARG A 138 -1.67 -3.14 13.39
CA ARG A 138 -1.40 -1.83 14.02
C ARG A 138 -0.21 -1.95 14.96
N LEU A 139 0.91 -1.32 14.62
CA LEU A 139 2.16 -1.34 15.37
C LEU A 139 2.45 0.05 15.97
N PHE A 140 1.40 0.77 16.39
CA PHE A 140 1.52 2.18 16.78
C PHE A 140 2.43 2.39 18.00
N THR A 141 2.45 1.42 18.92
CA THR A 141 3.27 1.43 20.14
C THR A 141 4.59 0.66 19.98
N GLU A 142 4.61 -0.41 19.19
CA GLU A 142 5.77 -1.27 18.96
C GLU A 142 6.12 -1.39 17.46
N PRO A 143 6.58 -0.30 16.83
CA PRO A 143 6.93 -0.32 15.40
C PRO A 143 8.14 -1.20 15.12
N ILE A 144 8.29 -1.63 13.87
CA ILE A 144 9.58 -2.16 13.37
C ILE A 144 10.46 -0.94 13.11
N ARG A 145 11.48 -0.74 13.93
CA ARG A 145 12.28 0.49 13.93
C ARG A 145 13.16 0.57 12.67
N ARG A 146 13.52 1.79 12.25
CA ARG A 146 14.43 2.00 11.11
C ARG A 146 15.72 1.20 11.29
N GLU A 147 16.29 1.25 12.48
CA GLU A 147 17.56 0.60 12.82
C GLU A 147 17.45 -0.93 12.75
N GLU A 148 16.26 -1.48 12.97
CA GLU A 148 15.97 -2.91 12.80
C GLU A 148 15.87 -3.25 11.31
N CYS A 149 15.17 -2.42 10.51
CA CYS A 149 15.12 -2.60 9.06
C CYS A 149 16.51 -2.50 8.40
N GLU A 150 17.38 -1.62 8.88
CA GLU A 150 18.76 -1.46 8.38
C GLU A 150 19.64 -2.67 8.65
N LYS A 151 19.39 -3.40 9.75
CA LYS A 151 20.14 -4.62 10.12
C LYS A 151 19.57 -5.88 9.49
N ASP A 152 18.33 -5.85 9.02
CA ASP A 152 17.70 -6.99 8.37
C ASP A 152 18.18 -7.14 6.91
N PRO A 153 18.60 -8.34 6.49
CA PRO A 153 19.19 -8.55 5.16
C PRO A 153 18.20 -8.28 4.00
N VAL A 154 16.90 -8.38 4.24
CA VAL A 154 15.87 -8.11 3.23
C VAL A 154 15.41 -6.65 3.31
N LEU A 155 15.13 -6.14 4.52
CA LEU A 155 14.58 -4.80 4.70
C LEU A 155 15.60 -3.68 4.51
N SER A 156 16.90 -3.95 4.64
CA SER A 156 17.98 -2.99 4.31
C SER A 156 17.97 -2.59 2.82
N GLY A 157 17.26 -3.35 1.98
CA GLY A 157 16.99 -3.03 0.58
C GLY A 157 15.80 -2.08 0.35
N LEU A 158 15.09 -1.64 1.39
CA LEU A 158 13.95 -0.72 1.24
C LEU A 158 14.43 0.62 0.67
N ARG A 159 13.81 1.07 -0.44
CA ARG A 159 14.21 2.31 -1.13
C ARG A 159 14.19 3.53 -0.20
N ILE A 160 13.24 3.57 0.73
CA ILE A 160 13.05 4.71 1.64
C ILE A 160 14.26 4.96 2.57
N LEU A 161 15.06 3.92 2.85
CA LEU A 161 16.28 4.05 3.67
C LEU A 161 17.39 4.82 2.96
N ARG A 162 17.39 4.79 1.62
CA ARG A 162 18.41 5.43 0.77
C ARG A 162 17.91 6.72 0.12
N GLN A 163 16.61 6.75 -0.19
CA GLN A 163 15.95 7.85 -0.89
C GLN A 163 14.58 8.09 -0.25
N SER A 164 14.54 9.02 0.70
CA SER A 164 13.33 9.37 1.45
C SER A 164 12.46 10.43 0.76
N GLN A 165 12.89 10.94 -0.40
CA GLN A 165 12.10 11.88 -1.20
C GLN A 165 10.94 11.16 -1.88
N GLY A 166 9.70 11.52 -1.49
CA GLY A 166 8.47 10.93 -2.01
C GLY A 166 7.49 10.52 -0.91
N THR A 167 6.28 10.14 -1.28
CA THR A 167 5.22 9.72 -0.33
C THR A 167 4.79 8.28 -0.50
N ASN A 168 5.04 7.68 -1.66
CA ASN A 168 4.60 6.32 -2.00
C ASN A 168 5.75 5.62 -2.74
N PHE A 169 6.16 4.45 -2.26
CA PHE A 169 7.32 3.70 -2.75
C PHE A 169 6.89 2.27 -3.10
N PRO A 170 7.22 1.73 -4.27
CA PRO A 170 7.03 0.31 -4.51
C PRO A 170 7.98 -0.50 -3.62
N ILE A 171 7.48 -1.60 -3.07
CA ILE A 171 8.31 -2.61 -2.37
C ILE A 171 8.11 -3.97 -3.03
N THR A 172 9.05 -4.88 -2.83
CA THR A 172 8.95 -6.24 -3.38
C THR A 172 8.04 -7.12 -2.51
N ALA A 173 7.53 -8.20 -3.10
CA ALA A 173 6.80 -9.21 -2.33
C ALA A 173 7.67 -9.83 -1.22
N THR A 174 8.98 -10.00 -1.47
CA THR A 174 9.95 -10.46 -0.46
C THR A 174 10.05 -9.49 0.72
N GLN A 175 10.12 -8.18 0.46
CA GLN A 175 10.14 -7.16 1.51
C GLN A 175 8.83 -7.12 2.31
N TRP A 176 7.68 -7.22 1.62
CA TRP A 176 6.39 -7.32 2.27
C TRP A 176 6.29 -8.55 3.18
N ASN A 177 6.61 -9.74 2.65
CA ASN A 177 6.55 -10.99 3.41
C ASN A 177 7.46 -10.94 4.63
N ARG A 178 8.65 -10.35 4.50
CA ARG A 178 9.57 -10.20 5.63
C ARG A 178 8.98 -9.34 6.75
N ILE A 179 8.27 -8.26 6.41
CA ILE A 179 7.57 -7.43 7.41
C ILE A 179 6.51 -8.26 8.13
N ILE A 180 5.72 -9.05 7.40
CA ILE A 180 4.69 -9.92 7.99
C ILE A 180 5.31 -10.99 8.91
N GLU A 181 6.42 -11.61 8.52
CA GLU A 181 7.15 -12.57 9.37
C GLU A 181 7.61 -11.94 10.69
N ILE A 182 8.16 -10.73 10.66
CA ILE A 182 8.58 -10.00 11.87
C ILE A 182 7.38 -9.73 12.76
N ILE A 183 6.24 -9.31 12.19
CA ILE A 183 5.00 -9.06 12.95
C ILE A 183 4.50 -10.35 13.61
N GLY A 184 4.34 -11.43 12.85
CA GLY A 184 3.87 -12.71 13.40
C GLY A 184 4.79 -13.28 14.48
N SER A 185 6.11 -13.04 14.36
CA SER A 185 7.09 -13.44 15.37
C SER A 185 7.00 -12.65 16.69
N ARG A 186 6.37 -11.47 16.69
CA ARG A 186 6.13 -10.65 17.89
C ARG A 186 4.83 -11.07 18.59
N GLU A 187 3.80 -11.38 17.82
CA GLU A 187 2.50 -11.81 18.35
C GLU A 187 2.60 -13.15 19.09
N GLY A 188 3.39 -14.10 18.60
CA GLY A 188 3.61 -15.38 19.27
C GLY A 188 4.50 -15.33 20.53
N LYS A 189 5.02 -14.15 20.91
CA LYS A 189 5.86 -13.95 22.11
C LYS A 189 5.14 -13.22 23.25
N ARG A 190 3.89 -12.82 23.06
CA ARG A 190 3.02 -12.26 24.09
C ARG A 190 2.16 -13.36 24.69
#